data_AF-A0A180EVU4-F1
#
_entry.id   AF-A0A180EVU4-F1
#
_cell.length_a   1.000
_cell.length_b   1.000
_cell.length_c   1.000
_cell.angle_alpha   90.00
_cell.angle_beta   90.00
_cell.angle_gamma   90.00
#
_symmetry.space_group_name_H-M   'P 1'
#
loop_
_entity.id
_entity.type
_entity.pdbx_description
1 polymer ?
#
loop_
_entity_poly.entity_id
_entity_poly.type
_entity_poly.pdbx_seq_one_letter_code
_entity_poly.pdbx_strand_id
1 'polypeptide(L)'
;MKTVKQIEASMSAAMKKQGTYTPEMNIQISVASRLYFAFLKAGEAVEKLDDVCTTGISREGNERKVANPEFDVLAKMSEVVRKALRELHLTRDSIEAAAEAEKETEKDDTGELFKAMAKIDEQDREQGRTQLSLFSSS
;
A
#
# COMPACT_ATOMS: atom_id res chain seq x y z
N MET A 1 -12.00 -8.91 17.58
CA MET A 1 -11.63 -7.67 16.86
C MET A 1 -10.23 -7.21 17.32
N LYS A 2 -9.38 -6.72 16.41
CA LYS A 2 -8.06 -6.17 16.77
C LYS A 2 -8.21 -4.90 17.63
N THR A 3 -7.25 -4.65 18.52
CA THR A 3 -7.19 -3.38 19.26
C THR A 3 -6.63 -2.26 18.38
N VAL A 4 -6.89 -0.99 18.74
CA VAL A 4 -6.34 0.16 18.01
C VAL A 4 -4.82 0.09 17.90
N LYS A 5 -4.11 -0.29 18.98
CA LYS A 5 -2.65 -0.45 18.97
C LYS A 5 -2.17 -1.53 17.99
N GLN A 6 -2.92 -2.62 17.86
CA GLN A 6 -2.61 -3.68 16.88
C GLN A 6 -2.84 -3.21 15.44
N ILE A 7 -3.83 -2.35 15.22
CA ILE A 7 -4.09 -1.72 13.91
C ILE A 7 -2.97 -0.74 13.58
N GLU A 8 -2.59 0.13 14.51
CA GLU A 8 -1.46 1.06 14.36
C GLU A 8 -0.18 0.30 13.99
N ALA A 9 0.15 -0.75 14.74
CA ALA A 9 1.32 -1.58 14.46
C ALA A 9 1.25 -2.24 13.07
N SER A 10 0.06 -2.70 12.65
CA SER A 10 -0.13 -3.29 11.32
C SER A 10 0.06 -2.27 10.20
N MET A 11 -0.48 -1.05 10.36
CA MET A 11 -0.32 0.04 9.40
C MET A 11 1.13 0.50 9.30
N SER A 12 1.80 0.74 10.43
CA SER A 12 3.22 1.09 10.44
C SER A 12 4.09 0.01 9.81
N ALA A 13 3.80 -1.28 10.07
CA ALA A 13 4.53 -2.38 9.45
C ALA A 13 4.35 -2.42 7.92
N ALA A 14 3.13 -2.17 7.43
CA ALA A 14 2.84 -2.10 6.00
C ALA A 14 3.63 -0.96 5.32
N MET A 15 3.61 0.24 5.90
CA MET A 15 4.34 1.39 5.36
C MET A 15 5.86 1.20 5.42
N LYS A 16 6.38 0.56 6.47
CA LYS A 16 7.80 0.20 6.56
C LYS A 16 8.20 -0.78 5.46
N LYS A 17 7.36 -1.78 5.20
CA LYS A 17 7.59 -2.75 4.12
C LYS A 17 7.61 -2.07 2.74
N GLN A 18 6.84 -1.00 2.55
CA GLN A 18 6.81 -0.20 1.31
C GLN A 18 7.95 0.83 1.23
N GLY A 19 8.76 1.02 2.27
CA GLY A 19 9.77 2.08 2.32
C GLY A 19 9.21 3.50 2.44
N THR A 20 7.91 3.67 2.67
CA THR A 20 7.22 4.98 2.73
C THR A 20 7.03 5.51 4.15
N TYR A 21 7.38 4.71 5.16
CA TYR A 21 7.21 5.10 6.57
C TYR A 21 8.19 6.20 6.98
N THR A 22 7.67 7.27 7.56
CA THR A 22 8.47 8.26 8.31
C THR A 22 7.90 8.47 9.73
N PRO A 23 8.73 8.85 10.72
CA PRO A 23 8.27 9.10 12.10
C PRO A 23 7.16 10.16 12.23
N GLU A 24 7.13 11.13 11.31
CA GLU A 24 6.15 12.22 11.28
C GLU A 24 4.74 11.70 10.97
N MET A 25 4.62 10.54 10.31
CA MET A 25 3.34 9.92 9.98
C MET A 25 2.67 9.24 11.17
N ASN A 26 3.32 9.16 12.34
CA ASN A 26 2.76 8.51 13.53
C ASN A 26 1.40 9.09 13.95
N ILE A 27 1.19 10.41 13.82
CA ILE A 27 -0.10 11.06 14.11
C ILE A 27 -1.15 10.60 13.10
N GLN A 28 -0.82 10.59 11.81
CA GLN A 28 -1.74 10.18 10.74
C GLN A 28 -2.11 8.71 10.86
N ILE A 29 -1.14 7.84 11.15
CA ILE A 29 -1.36 6.40 11.42
C ILE A 29 -2.28 6.21 12.63
N SER A 30 -2.05 6.96 13.71
CA SER A 30 -2.87 6.94 14.92
C SER A 30 -4.33 7.34 14.64
N VAL A 31 -4.55 8.38 13.84
CA VAL A 31 -5.88 8.82 13.41
C VAL A 31 -6.54 7.77 12.50
N ALA A 32 -5.85 7.32 11.45
CA ALA A 32 -6.36 6.34 10.51
C ALA A 32 -6.73 5.02 11.20
N SER A 33 -5.94 4.60 12.20
CA SER A 33 -6.21 3.38 12.98
C SER A 33 -7.48 3.48 13.82
N ARG A 34 -7.76 4.65 14.41
CA ARG A 34 -9.00 4.90 15.17
C ARG A 34 -10.21 4.96 14.25
N LEU A 35 -10.09 5.61 13.09
CA LEU A 35 -11.12 5.65 12.07
C LEU A 35 -11.45 4.23 11.57
N TYR A 36 -10.42 3.42 11.31
CA TYR A 36 -10.59 2.03 10.90
C TYR A 36 -11.25 1.19 12.00
N PHE A 37 -10.87 1.37 13.26
CA PHE A 37 -11.53 0.71 14.38
C PHE A 37 -13.02 1.08 14.49
N ALA A 38 -13.37 2.35 14.31
CA ALA A 38 -14.77 2.79 14.28
C ALA A 38 -15.55 2.17 13.12
N PHE A 39 -14.93 2.03 11.95
CA PHE A 39 -15.51 1.31 10.83
C PHE A 39 -15.76 -0.18 11.15
N LEU A 40 -14.81 -0.86 11.79
CA LEU A 40 -15.01 -2.25 12.23
C LEU A 40 -16.17 -2.38 13.21
N LYS A 41 -16.34 -1.40 14.12
CA LYS A 41 -17.47 -1.35 15.04
C LYS A 41 -18.82 -1.14 14.34
N ALA A 42 -18.86 -0.27 13.33
CA ALA A 42 -20.06 -0.09 12.51
C ALA A 42 -20.40 -1.38 11.74
N GLY A 43 -19.38 -2.11 11.25
CA GLY A 43 -19.56 -3.42 10.62
C GLY A 43 -20.16 -4.46 11.58
N GLU A 44 -19.62 -4.59 12.79
CA GLU A 44 -20.16 -5.47 13.83
C GLU A 44 -21.63 -5.13 14.20
N ALA A 45 -22.04 -3.87 14.10
CA ALA A 45 -23.42 -3.46 14.36
C ALA A 45 -24.34 -3.93 13.21
N VAL A 46 -23.91 -3.73 11.96
CA VAL A 46 -24.65 -4.18 10.77
C VAL A 46 -24.77 -5.70 10.70
N GLU A 47 -23.70 -6.44 11.03
CA GLU A 47 -23.70 -7.91 11.05
C GLU A 47 -24.71 -8.53 12.03
N LYS A 48 -25.14 -7.77 13.05
CA LYS A 48 -26.13 -8.22 14.04
C LYS A 48 -27.57 -7.93 13.62
N LEU A 49 -27.78 -7.25 12.50
CA LEU A 49 -29.11 -6.94 12.00
C LEU A 49 -29.62 -8.08 11.13
N ASP A 50 -30.86 -8.49 11.39
CA ASP A 50 -31.54 -9.49 10.57
C ASP A 50 -32.04 -8.90 9.23
N ASP A 51 -32.40 -7.61 9.23
CA ASP A 51 -32.99 -6.91 8.10
C ASP A 51 -32.31 -5.58 7.79
N VAL A 52 -32.28 -5.23 6.50
CA VAL A 52 -31.74 -3.94 6.00
C VAL A 52 -32.66 -2.77 6.32
N CYS A 53 -33.94 -3.04 6.54
CA CYS A 53 -34.96 -2.04 6.80
C CYS A 53 -35.69 -2.33 8.11
N THR A 54 -36.06 -1.28 8.82
CA THR A 54 -37.03 -1.34 9.91
C THR A 54 -38.43 -1.06 9.36
N THR A 55 -39.42 -1.83 9.81
CA THR A 55 -40.83 -1.59 9.46
C THR A 55 -41.50 -0.87 10.63
N GLY A 56 -42.04 0.30 10.37
CA GLY A 56 -42.82 1.08 11.34
C GLY A 56 -44.23 1.37 10.81
N ILE A 57 -45.16 1.66 11.71
CA ILE A 57 -46.51 2.08 11.34
C ILE A 57 -46.55 3.61 11.32
N SER A 58 -47.03 4.18 10.22
CA SER A 58 -47.19 5.62 10.08
C SER A 58 -48.32 6.15 10.98
N ARG A 59 -48.41 7.48 11.16
CA ARG A 59 -49.51 8.11 11.89
C ARG A 59 -50.89 7.82 11.30
N GLU A 60 -50.94 7.43 10.03
CA GLU A 60 -52.15 7.11 9.26
C GLU A 60 -52.48 5.61 9.28
N GLY A 61 -51.68 4.79 9.97
CA GLY A 61 -51.89 3.34 10.06
C GLY A 61 -51.27 2.52 8.92
N ASN A 62 -50.54 3.16 8.00
CA ASN A 62 -49.89 2.49 6.87
C ASN A 62 -48.51 1.93 7.27
N GLU A 63 -48.16 0.75 6.77
CA GLU A 63 -46.79 0.24 6.91
C GLU A 63 -45.80 1.11 6.15
N ARG A 64 -44.68 1.44 6.80
CA ARG A 64 -43.56 2.16 6.21
C ARG A 64 -42.27 1.42 6.50
N LYS A 65 -41.51 1.13 5.43
CA LYS A 65 -40.13 0.64 5.53
C LYS A 65 -39.15 1.80 5.51
N VAL A 66 -38.21 1.80 6.44
CA VAL A 66 -37.13 2.78 6.54
C VAL A 66 -35.81 2.03 6.64
N ALA A 67 -34.80 2.44 5.86
CA ALA A 67 -33.47 1.85 5.92
C ALA A 67 -32.91 1.94 7.35
N ASN A 68 -32.26 0.88 7.81
CA ASN A 68 -31.68 0.86 9.14
C ASN A 68 -30.47 1.83 9.20
N PRO A 69 -30.44 2.78 10.16
CA PRO A 69 -29.42 3.81 10.22
C PRO A 69 -27.99 3.27 10.36
N GLU A 70 -27.80 2.04 10.85
CA GLU A 70 -26.47 1.43 10.97
C GLU A 70 -25.79 1.25 9.60
N PHE A 71 -26.55 0.99 8.53
CA PHE A 71 -26.00 0.93 7.17
C PHE A 71 -25.48 2.28 6.70
N ASP A 72 -26.16 3.38 7.04
CA ASP A 72 -25.71 4.73 6.73
C ASP A 72 -24.44 5.09 7.50
N VAL A 73 -24.34 4.67 8.77
CA VAL A 73 -23.13 4.86 9.59
C VAL A 73 -21.97 4.09 8.97
N LEU A 74 -22.17 2.82 8.61
CA LEU A 74 -21.15 2.00 7.96
C LEU A 74 -20.68 2.62 6.64
N ALA A 75 -21.61 3.08 5.80
CA ALA A 75 -21.30 3.74 4.53
C ALA A 75 -20.45 4.99 4.73
N LYS A 76 -20.85 5.89 5.66
CA LYS A 76 -20.08 7.10 5.98
C LYS A 76 -18.67 6.78 6.50
N MET A 77 -18.56 5.81 7.39
CA MET A 77 -17.27 5.39 7.93
C MET A 77 -16.38 4.76 6.86
N SER A 78 -16.95 4.02 5.91
CA SER A 78 -16.19 3.44 4.81
C SER A 78 -15.50 4.49 3.94
N GLU A 79 -16.19 5.62 3.65
CA GLU A 79 -15.61 6.73 2.88
C GLU A 79 -14.50 7.44 3.66
N VAL A 80 -14.70 7.65 4.96
CA VAL A 80 -13.69 8.29 5.82
C VAL A 80 -12.43 7.44 5.91
N VAL A 81 -12.59 6.12 6.11
CA VAL A 81 -11.46 5.17 6.15
C VAL A 81 -10.75 5.12 4.81
N ARG A 82 -11.47 5.07 3.68
CA ARG A 82 -10.86 5.04 2.35
C ARG A 82 -9.98 6.26 2.09
N LYS A 83 -10.42 7.45 2.51
CA LYS A 83 -9.63 8.68 2.41
C LYS A 83 -8.36 8.61 3.26
N ALA A 84 -8.47 8.24 4.53
CA ALA A 84 -7.33 8.12 5.44
C ALA A 84 -6.30 7.08 4.95
N LEU A 85 -6.75 5.96 4.39
CA LEU A 85 -5.86 4.93 3.81
C LEU A 85 -5.16 5.42 2.54
N ARG A 86 -5.86 6.19 1.69
CA ARG A 86 -5.26 6.78 0.49
C ARG A 86 -4.20 7.81 0.84
N GLU A 87 -4.43 8.64 1.86
CA GLU A 87 -3.45 9.63 2.36
C GLU A 87 -2.17 8.95 2.89
N LEU A 88 -2.29 7.74 3.44
CA LEU A 88 -1.16 6.93 3.88
C LEU A 88 -0.55 6.06 2.78
N HIS A 89 -1.01 6.17 1.54
CA HIS A 89 -0.57 5.31 0.43
C HIS A 89 -0.73 3.80 0.73
N LEU A 90 -1.75 3.42 1.49
CA LEU A 90 -2.07 2.03 1.85
C LEU A 90 -3.14 1.41 0.92
N THR A 91 -3.37 2.00 -0.24
CA THR A 91 -4.31 1.50 -1.25
C THR A 91 -3.65 0.55 -2.24
N ARG A 92 -4.44 -0.26 -2.95
CA ARG A 92 -3.93 -1.16 -4.00
C ARG A 92 -3.09 -0.42 -5.03
N ASP A 93 -3.58 0.71 -5.53
CA ASP A 93 -2.90 1.52 -6.55
C ASP A 93 -1.50 1.95 -6.10
N SER A 94 -1.35 2.34 -4.83
CA SER A 94 -0.06 2.74 -4.26
C SER A 94 0.84 1.54 -3.94
N ILE A 95 0.26 0.39 -3.58
CA ILE A 95 1.01 -0.87 -3.42
C ILE A 95 1.56 -1.35 -4.76
N GLU A 96 0.77 -1.32 -5.83
CA GLU A 96 1.20 -1.73 -7.17
C GLU A 96 2.26 -0.77 -7.72
N ALA A 97 2.07 0.55 -7.57
CA ALA A 97 3.07 1.54 -7.98
C ALA A 97 4.42 1.36 -7.25
N ALA A 98 4.40 1.06 -5.94
CA ALA A 98 5.62 0.77 -5.20
C ALA A 98 6.31 -0.52 -5.71
N ALA A 99 5.54 -1.56 -6.03
CA ALA A 99 6.07 -2.82 -6.55
C ALA A 99 6.63 -2.70 -7.98
N GLU A 100 6.16 -1.76 -8.79
CA GLU A 100 6.74 -1.48 -10.11
C GLU A 100 8.04 -0.66 -10.01
N ALA A 101 8.10 0.34 -9.13
CA ALA A 101 9.32 1.12 -8.88
C ALA A 101 10.49 0.25 -8.37
N GLU A 102 10.20 -0.77 -7.56
CA GLU A 102 11.19 -1.75 -7.08
C GLU A 102 11.75 -2.62 -8.23
N LYS A 103 10.95 -2.90 -9.27
CA LYS A 103 11.40 -3.68 -10.44
C LYS A 103 12.22 -2.87 -11.44
N GLU A 104 12.09 -1.55 -11.45
CA GLU A 104 12.91 -0.68 -12.31
C GLU A 104 14.33 -0.52 -11.77
N THR A 105 14.51 -0.52 -10.45
CA THR A 105 15.82 -0.38 -9.81
C THR A 105 16.70 -1.62 -9.93
N GLU A 106 16.12 -2.84 -9.93
CA GLU A 106 16.92 -4.08 -10.13
C GLU A 106 17.48 -4.26 -11.55
N LYS A 107 16.91 -3.59 -12.56
CA LYS A 107 17.31 -3.78 -13.97
C LYS A 107 18.54 -2.97 -14.39
N ASP A 108 18.92 -1.93 -13.66
CA ASP A 108 20.02 -1.05 -14.08
C ASP A 108 21.37 -1.48 -13.48
N ASP A 109 21.40 -1.85 -12.19
CA ASP A 109 22.65 -2.20 -11.50
C ASP A 109 23.39 -3.41 -12.11
N THR A 110 22.65 -4.43 -12.54
CA THR A 110 23.23 -5.61 -13.19
C THR A 110 23.64 -5.33 -14.64
N GLY A 111 22.86 -4.52 -15.36
CA GLY A 111 23.14 -4.14 -16.74
C GLY A 111 24.39 -3.26 -16.87
N GLU A 112 24.61 -2.34 -15.92
CA GLU A 112 25.82 -1.52 -15.87
C GLU A 112 27.06 -2.34 -15.51
N LEU A 113 26.96 -3.30 -14.59
CA LEU A 113 28.06 -4.23 -14.27
C LEU A 113 28.47 -5.08 -15.46
N PHE A 114 27.51 -5.64 -16.22
CA PHE A 114 27.83 -6.41 -17.44
C PHE A 114 28.46 -5.55 -18.53
N LYS A 115 28.00 -4.30 -18.70
CA LYS A 115 28.63 -3.35 -19.64
C LYS A 115 30.04 -2.96 -19.20
N ALA A 116 30.27 -2.76 -17.91
CA ALA A 116 31.59 -2.44 -17.37
C ALA A 116 32.56 -3.62 -17.56
N MET A 117 32.11 -4.85 -17.30
CA MET A 117 32.89 -6.06 -17.47
C MET A 117 33.23 -6.33 -18.94
N ALA A 118 32.30 -6.08 -19.86
CA ALA A 118 32.55 -6.18 -21.31
C ALA A 118 33.59 -5.16 -21.80
N LYS A 119 33.58 -3.93 -21.26
CA LYS A 119 34.58 -2.90 -21.59
C LYS A 119 35.98 -3.25 -21.09
N ILE A 120 36.08 -3.90 -19.93
CA ILE A 120 37.36 -4.37 -19.37
C ILE A 120 37.93 -5.49 -20.26
N ASP A 121 37.09 -6.46 -20.65
CA ASP A 121 37.50 -7.58 -21.50
C ASP A 121 37.98 -7.12 -22.89
N GLU A 122 37.37 -6.06 -23.43
CA GLU A 122 37.79 -5.42 -24.69
C GLU A 122 39.14 -4.69 -24.53
N GLN A 123 39.33 -3.94 -23.44
CA GLN A 123 40.59 -3.25 -23.14
C GLN A 123 41.76 -4.23 -22.93
N ASP A 124 41.54 -5.33 -22.21
CA ASP A 124 42.56 -6.36 -21.99
C ASP A 124 42.96 -7.05 -23.30
N ARG A 125 42.00 -7.25 -24.21
CA ARG A 125 42.24 -7.84 -25.54
C ARG A 125 43.04 -6.91 -26.45
N GLU A 126 42.84 -5.60 -26.35
CA GLU A 126 43.62 -4.59 -27.09
C GLU A 126 45.04 -4.42 -26.53
N GLN A 127 45.21 -4.45 -25.21
CA GLN A 127 46.52 -4.39 -24.56
C GLN A 127 47.36 -5.66 -24.83
N GLY A 128 46.73 -6.84 -24.85
CA GLY A 128 47.41 -8.10 -25.22
C GLY A 128 47.90 -8.12 -26.68
N ARG A 129 47.14 -7.50 -27.61
CA ARG A 129 47.52 -7.40 -29.03
C ARG A 129 48.68 -6.44 -29.27
N THR A 130 48.72 -5.31 -28.57
CA THR A 130 49.79 -4.32 -28.69
C THR A 130 51.11 -4.84 -28.12
N GLN A 131 51.07 -5.56 -26.99
CA GLN A 131 52.23 -6.24 -26.41
C GLN A 131 52.81 -7.31 -27.37
N LEU A 132 51.97 -8.12 -28.02
CA LEU A 132 52.46 -9.14 -28.98
C LEU A 132 53.13 -8.53 -30.22
N SER A 133 52.67 -7.36 -30.67
CA SER A 133 53.25 -6.67 -31.84
C SER A 133 54.66 -6.11 -31.58
N LEU A 134 54.97 -5.78 -30.31
CA LEU A 134 56.27 -5.29 -29.89
C LEU A 134 57.34 -6.40 -29.82
N PHE A 135 56.94 -7.65 -29.56
CA PHE A 135 57.87 -8.80 -29.49
C PHE A 135 58.14 -9.49 -30.85
N SER A 136 57.44 -9.13 -31.92
CA SER A 136 57.62 -9.70 -33.27
C SER A 136 58.63 -8.94 -34.15
N SER A 137 59.28 -7.89 -33.62
CA SER A 137 60.09 -6.94 -34.40
C SER A 137 61.58 -6.97 -34.05
N SER A 138 62.17 -8.14 -33.73
CA SER A 138 63.61 -8.30 -33.46
C SER A 138 64.20 -9.45 -34.27
#